data_AF-A0A132AB34-F1
#
_entry.id   AF-A0A132AB34-F1
#
_cell.length_a   1.000
_cell.length_b   1.000
_cell.length_c   1.000
_cell.angle_alpha   90.00
_cell.angle_beta   90.00
_cell.angle_gamma   90.00
#
_symmetry.space_group_name_H-M   'P 1'
#
loop_
_entity.id
_entity.type
_entity.pdbx_description
1 polymer ?
#
loop_
_entity_poly.entity_id
_entity_poly.type
_entity_poly.pdbx_seq_one_letter_code
_entity_poly.pdbx_strand_id
1 'polypeptide(L)' 'MFTSDNRFESRNLKHEITILEFYIKSKSFLYNQVRKMVSAVIDVGLERISLKELEQMLRPPMRKPSSLSQMAPACGMII' A
#
# COMPACT_ATOMS: atom_id res chain seq x y z
N MET A 1 54.75 -8.73 -14.30
CA MET A 1 54.19 -9.70 -13.35
C MET A 1 52.96 -9.03 -12.74
N PHE A 2 51.79 -9.29 -13.31
CA PHE A 2 50.52 -8.70 -12.88
C PHE A 2 49.86 -9.68 -11.92
N THR A 3 49.80 -9.35 -10.64
CA THR A 3 48.87 -10.00 -9.71
C THR A 3 47.66 -9.09 -9.58
N SER A 4 46.67 -9.34 -10.41
CA SER A 4 45.33 -8.77 -10.30
C SER A 4 44.75 -9.27 -8.98
N ASP A 5 44.74 -8.38 -8.00
CA ASP A 5 44.16 -8.60 -6.68
C ASP A 5 42.64 -8.65 -6.83
N ASN A 6 42.13 -9.83 -7.20
CA ASN A 6 40.71 -10.06 -7.45
C ASN A 6 39.98 -10.22 -6.11
N ARG A 7 39.91 -9.12 -5.35
CA ARG A 7 39.04 -9.03 -4.17
C ARG A 7 37.62 -8.90 -4.67
N PHE A 8 36.94 -10.04 -4.75
CA PHE A 8 35.50 -10.11 -4.82
C PHE A 8 34.97 -9.59 -3.48
N GLU A 9 34.83 -8.28 -3.34
CA GLU A 9 34.13 -7.68 -2.23
C GLU A 9 32.65 -8.03 -2.37
N SER A 10 32.25 -9.09 -1.67
CA SER A 10 30.87 -9.44 -1.40
C SER A 10 30.22 -8.29 -0.63
N ARG A 11 29.70 -7.29 -1.34
CA ARG A 11 28.87 -6.22 -0.77
C ARG A 11 27.64 -6.87 -0.15
N ASN A 12 27.69 -7.08 1.17
CA ASN A 12 26.52 -7.40 1.97
C ASN A 12 25.59 -6.18 1.98
N LEU A 13 24.79 -6.03 0.92
CA LEU A 13 23.67 -5.10 0.88
C LEU A 13 22.59 -5.63 1.83
N LYS A 14 22.68 -5.25 3.11
CA LYS A 14 21.57 -5.38 4.06
C LYS A 14 20.40 -4.57 3.50
N HIS A 15 19.48 -5.23 2.81
CA HIS A 15 18.21 -4.63 2.44
C HIS A 15 17.36 -4.58 3.71
N GLU A 16 17.23 -3.38 4.29
CA GLU A 16 16.20 -3.16 5.30
C GLU A 16 14.84 -3.17 4.60
N ILE A 17 14.07 -4.23 4.86
CA ILE A 17 12.69 -4.35 4.40
C ILE A 17 11.80 -3.74 5.48
N THR A 18 11.15 -2.63 5.15
CA THR A 18 10.11 -2.03 6.01
C THR A 18 8.75 -2.58 5.60
N ILE A 19 8.04 -3.19 6.54
CA ILE A 19 6.69 -3.73 6.33
C ILE A 19 5.70 -2.84 7.06
N LEU A 20 4.62 -2.44 6.37
CA LEU A 20 3.49 -1.74 6.96
C LEU A 20 2.28 -2.70 7.02
N GLU A 21 1.80 -2.96 8.23
CA GLU A 21 0.69 -3.88 8.48
C GLU A 21 -0.58 -3.13 8.89
N PHE A 22 -1.72 -3.54 8.32
CA PHE A 22 -3.04 -2.98 8.64
C PHE A 22 -3.91 -4.04 9.32
N TYR A 23 -4.33 -3.77 10.55
CA TYR A 23 -5.27 -4.64 11.28
C TYR A 23 -6.67 -4.02 11.27
N ILE A 24 -7.65 -4.72 10.69
CA ILE A 24 -9.02 -4.24 10.54
C ILE A 24 -10.01 -5.26 11.09
N LYS A 25 -10.86 -4.85 12.04
CA LYS A 25 -11.89 -5.71 12.67
C LYS A 25 -13.29 -5.13 12.43
N SER A 26 -14.22 -5.98 12.01
CA SER A 26 -15.64 -5.62 11.80
C SER A 26 -16.53 -6.85 11.99
N LYS A 27 -17.85 -6.65 12.17
CA LYS A 27 -18.85 -7.75 12.17
C LYS A 27 -18.95 -8.42 10.80
N SER A 28 -18.83 -7.63 9.74
CA SER A 28 -18.81 -8.09 8.36
C SER A 28 -18.13 -7.05 7.47
N PHE A 29 -17.73 -7.48 6.27
CA PHE A 29 -17.14 -6.62 5.25
C PHE A 29 -17.91 -6.76 3.94
N LEU A 30 -18.07 -5.66 3.22
CA LEU A 30 -18.57 -5.65 1.85
C LEU A 30 -17.50 -6.20 0.88
N TYR A 31 -17.94 -6.58 -0.32
CA TYR A 31 -17.03 -7.07 -1.35
C TYR A 31 -15.92 -6.05 -1.66
N ASN A 32 -14.66 -6.49 -1.52
CA ASN A 32 -13.45 -5.69 -1.66
C ASN A 32 -13.33 -4.47 -0.73
N GLN A 33 -14.12 -4.39 0.36
CA GLN A 33 -14.10 -3.23 1.26
C GLN A 33 -12.71 -3.00 1.87
N VAL A 34 -12.11 -4.04 2.46
CA VAL A 34 -10.79 -3.97 3.10
C VAL A 34 -9.72 -3.49 2.10
N ARG A 35 -9.67 -4.09 0.91
CA ARG A 35 -8.69 -3.73 -0.12
C ARG A 35 -8.87 -2.30 -0.63
N LYS A 36 -10.11 -1.81 -0.72
CA LYS A 36 -10.41 -0.41 -1.06
C LYS A 36 -9.98 0.55 0.05
N MET A 37 -10.23 0.19 1.31
CA MET A 37 -9.78 0.98 2.46
C MET A 37 -8.25 1.10 2.49
N VAL A 38 -7.54 -0.03 2.36
CA VAL A 38 -6.07 -0.05 2.34
C VAL A 38 -5.52 0.78 1.19
N SER A 39 -6.08 0.66 -0.01
CA SER A 39 -5.64 1.47 -1.16
C SER A 39 -5.82 2.97 -0.92
N ALA A 40 -6.97 3.38 -0.36
CA ALA A 40 -7.23 4.78 -0.06
C ALA A 40 -6.24 5.36 0.98
N VAL A 41 -5.85 4.58 1.99
CA VAL A 41 -4.83 4.99 2.97
C VAL A 41 -3.44 5.10 2.32
N ILE A 42 -3.08 4.16 1.45
CA ILE A 42 -1.83 4.21 0.68
C ILE A 42 -1.80 5.46 -0.22
N ASP A 43 -2.91 5.78 -0.88
CA ASP A 43 -2.98 6.95 -1.75
C ASP A 43 -2.85 8.27 -0.98
N VAL A 44 -3.38 8.35 0.25
CA VAL A 44 -3.11 9.48 1.14
C VAL A 44 -1.63 9.55 1.51
N GLY A 45 -1.02 8.42 1.89
CA GLY A 45 0.40 8.36 2.26
C GLY A 45 1.36 8.69 1.11
N LEU A 46 0.93 8.50 -0.13
CA LEU A 46 1.66 8.85 -1.35
C LEU A 46 1.24 10.21 -1.94
N GLU A 47 0.46 11.00 -1.19
CA GLU A 47 -0.03 12.34 -1.59
C GLU A 47 -0.83 12.37 -2.90
N ARG A 48 -1.41 11.22 -3.31
CA ARG A 48 -2.26 11.13 -4.52
C ARG A 48 -3.67 11.68 -4.28
N ILE A 49 -4.13 11.61 -3.04
CA ILE A 49 -5.37 12.23 -2.56
C ILE A 49 -5.12 12.86 -1.19
N SER A 50 -5.84 13.93 -0.87
CA SER A 50 -5.78 14.57 0.44
C SER A 50 -6.62 13.86 1.50
N LEU A 51 -6.30 14.06 2.79
CA LEU A 51 -7.14 13.61 3.90
C LEU A 51 -8.58 14.14 3.79
N LYS A 52 -8.75 15.38 3.33
CA LYS A 52 -10.07 15.99 3.12
C LYS A 52 -10.88 15.26 2.05
N GLU A 53 -10.24 14.85 0.96
CA GLU A 53 -10.89 14.04 -0.08
C GLU A 53 -11.28 12.66 0.46
N LEU A 54 -10.41 12.01 1.23
CA LEU A 54 -10.72 10.75 1.89
C LEU A 54 -11.93 10.88 2.83
N GLU A 55 -12.02 11.96 3.61
CA GLU A 55 -13.19 12.25 4.44
C GLU A 55 -14.48 12.44 3.61
N GLN A 56 -14.40 13.07 2.43
CA GLN A 56 -15.55 13.17 1.53
C GLN A 56 -16.00 11.79 1.01
N MET A 57 -15.08 10.86 0.78
CA MET A 57 -15.41 9.50 0.32
C MET A 57 -16.21 8.69 1.35
N LEU A 58 -16.12 9.03 2.64
CA LEU A 58 -16.89 8.39 3.71
C LEU A 58 -18.33 8.92 3.80
N ARG A 59 -18.62 10.06 3.16
CA ARG A 59 -19.98 10.63 3.15
C ARG A 59 -20.86 9.87 2.16
N PRO A 60 -22.19 9.88 2.36
CA PRO A 60 -23.12 9.27 1.41
C PRO A 60 -22.86 9.84 0.00
N PRO A 61 -22.64 8.98 -1.01
CA PRO A 61 -22.30 9.45 -2.35
C PRO A 61 -23.50 10.17 -2.95
N MET A 62 -23.36 11.46 -3.26
CA MET A 62 -24.35 12.19 -4.07
C MET A 62 -24.30 11.78 -5.55
N ARG A 63 -23.17 11.22 -6.02
CA ARG A 63 -22.94 10.68 -7.37
C ARG A 63 -21.92 9.54 -7.33
N LYS A 64 -21.90 8.67 -8.37
CA LYS A 64 -20.85 7.65 -8.53
C LYS A 64 -19.48 8.34 -8.61
N PRO A 65 -18.46 7.89 -7.86
CA PRO A 65 -17.11 8.42 -7.99
C PRO A 65 -16.58 8.16 -9.41
N SER A 66 -16.03 9.20 -10.05
CA SER A 66 -15.56 9.20 -11.43
C SER A 66 -14.21 8.49 -11.63
N SER A 67 -13.45 8.27 -10.56
CA SER A 67 -12.20 7.52 -10.56
C SER A 67 -12.18 6.56 -9.37
N LEU A 68 -12.29 5.26 -9.62
CA LEU A 68 -11.99 4.26 -8.60
C LEU A 68 -10.48 4.13 -8.53
N SER A 69 -9.89 4.44 -7.37
CA SER A 69 -8.49 4.11 -7.12
C SER A 69 -8.24 2.62 -7.41
N GLN A 70 -7.06 2.31 -7.93
CA GLN A 70 -6.65 0.94 -8.17
C GLN A 70 -6.69 0.16 -6.85
N MET A 71 -7.34 -0.98 -6.86
CA MET A 71 -7.53 -1.79 -5.66
C MET A 71 -6.20 -2.43 -5.23
N ALA A 72 -5.87 -2.35 -3.94
CA ALA A 72 -4.68 -3.01 -3.40
C ALA A 72 -4.67 -4.50 -3.77
N PRO A 73 -3.52 -5.13 -4.11
CA PRO A 73 -3.46 -6.54 -4.48
C PRO A 73 -4.06 -7.47 -3.40
N ALA A 74 -4.63 -8.61 -3.82
CA ALA A 74 -5.21 -9.58 -2.89
C ALA A 74 -4.15 -10.40 -2.13
N CYS A 75 -2.95 -10.56 -2.72
CA CYS A 75 -1.89 -11.42 -2.19
C CYS A 75 -1.31 -10.97 -0.83
N GLY A 76 -1.54 -9.72 -0.43
CA GLY A 76 -1.10 -9.19 0.88
C GLY A 76 -2.17 -9.24 1.96
N MET A 77 -3.36 -9.80 1.69
CA MET A 77 -4.47 -9.84 2.64
C MET A 77 -4.54 -11.22 3.32
N ILE A 78 -4.64 -11.22 4.65
CA ILE A 78 -4.73 -12.41 5.50
C ILE A 78 -5.99 -12.27 6.38
N ILE A 79 -6.74 -13.36 6.58
CA ILE A 79 -8.02 -13.40 7.33
C ILE A 79 -7.80 -14.14 8.66
#